data_AF-A0A9Q3PP10-F1
#
_entry.id   AF-A0A9Q3PP10-F1
#
_cell.length_a   1.000
_cell.length_b   1.000
_cell.length_c   1.000
_cell.angle_alpha   90.00
_cell.angle_beta   90.00
_cell.angle_gamma   90.00
#
_symmetry.space_group_name_H-M   'P 1'
#
loop_
_entity.id
_entity.type
_entity.pdbx_description
1 polymer ?
#
loop_
_entity_poly.entity_id
_entity_poly.type
_entity_poly.pdbx_seq_one_letter_code
_entity_poly.pdbx_strand_id
1 'polypeptide(L)'
;MHQHQQSQTPKGSPKCDIWDGWVWRCFTGTRNIHDSPFMSIPGALAFSIYVDWFNAHGKSTRLASIVPIMLIFLNLPPSERLKPENVYIAGIIPGPKNPAALQLNYLLIPLIKELKELWQGYHISPTSTGPSGSFICVAILTAIVDVVAMCKLTGFISHSGSHFCNFCTIHKAQIEEIGPQFHYTHSYLNHKSTIAKWLLASPQQRQAIFSEYGV
;
A
#
# COMPACT_ATOMS: atom_id res chain seq x y z
N MET A 1 -5.77 -4.43 22.79
CA MET A 1 -7.01 -3.64 22.72
C MET A 1 -6.78 -2.43 21.84
N HIS A 2 -7.05 -2.52 20.54
CA HIS A 2 -7.23 -1.32 19.72
C HIS A 2 -8.73 -1.20 19.47
N GLN A 3 -9.41 -0.41 20.30
CA GLN A 3 -10.76 0.02 19.98
C GLN A 3 -10.68 0.77 18.65
N HIS A 4 -11.46 0.35 17.65
CA HIS A 4 -11.83 1.23 16.54
C HIS A 4 -12.59 2.40 17.14
N GLN A 5 -11.85 3.44 17.52
CA GLN A 5 -12.41 4.69 17.96
C GLN A 5 -13.04 5.33 16.71
N GLN A 6 -14.35 5.12 16.54
CA GLN A 6 -15.13 5.91 15.58
C GLN A 6 -15.07 7.36 16.06
N SER A 7 -14.12 8.13 15.55
CA SER A 7 -13.96 9.53 15.90
C SER A 7 -14.85 10.41 15.02
N GLN A 8 -15.60 11.27 15.71
CA GLN A 8 -16.56 12.20 15.14
C GLN A 8 -15.81 13.25 14.32
N THR A 9 -15.88 13.11 13.00
CA THR A 9 -15.69 14.26 12.10
C THR A 9 -16.87 15.21 12.32
N PRO A 10 -16.71 16.55 12.22
CA PRO A 10 -17.83 17.47 12.30
C PRO A 10 -18.92 16.98 11.34
N LYS A 11 -20.09 16.63 11.85
CA LYS A 11 -21.21 16.16 11.03
C LYS A 11 -21.57 17.30 10.07
N GLY A 12 -21.24 17.17 8.79
CA GLY A 12 -21.78 18.03 7.73
C GLY A 12 -20.82 18.60 6.69
N SER A 13 -19.49 18.50 6.83
CA SER A 13 -18.57 18.90 5.75
C SER A 13 -18.46 17.77 4.72
N PRO A 14 -18.66 18.03 3.40
CA PRO A 14 -18.43 17.02 2.38
C PRO A 14 -16.96 16.58 2.44
N LYS A 15 -16.73 15.27 2.52
CA LYS A 15 -15.39 14.69 2.41
C LYS A 15 -15.05 14.63 0.94
N CYS A 16 -14.21 15.56 0.50
CA CYS A 16 -13.81 15.71 -0.90
C CYS A 16 -12.43 15.11 -1.16
N ASP A 17 -11.65 14.84 -0.09
CA ASP A 17 -10.27 14.40 -0.22
C ASP A 17 -9.86 13.39 0.87
N ILE A 18 -8.78 12.64 0.61
CA ILE A 18 -8.14 11.73 1.57
C ILE A 18 -7.76 12.46 2.87
N TRP A 19 -7.35 13.72 2.76
CA TRP A 19 -6.98 14.57 3.90
C TRP A 19 -8.18 14.93 4.81
N ASP A 20 -9.41 14.65 4.38
CA ASP A 20 -10.59 14.73 5.24
C ASP A 20 -10.74 13.52 6.18
N GLY A 21 -9.95 12.47 5.96
CA GLY A 21 -9.86 11.28 6.80
C GLY A 21 -9.00 11.51 8.04
N TRP A 22 -9.54 11.20 9.22
CA TRP A 22 -8.82 11.31 10.49
C TRP A 22 -7.52 10.49 10.50
N VAL A 23 -7.54 9.26 9.96
CA VAL A 23 -6.39 8.36 9.93
C VAL A 23 -5.18 8.98 9.21
N TRP A 24 -5.41 9.76 8.16
CA TRP A 24 -4.33 10.39 7.38
C TRP A 24 -3.85 11.70 8.00
N ARG A 25 -4.77 12.49 8.58
CA ARG A 25 -4.40 13.72 9.29
C ARG A 25 -3.61 13.47 10.57
N CYS A 26 -3.90 12.36 11.26
CA CYS A 26 -3.27 12.02 12.53
C CYS A 26 -2.18 10.95 12.36
N PHE A 27 -1.83 10.59 11.12
CA PHE A 27 -0.73 9.66 10.87
C PHE A 27 0.58 10.30 11.32
N THR A 28 1.14 9.87 12.45
CA THR A 28 2.42 10.35 13.00
C THR A 28 3.63 9.62 12.42
N GLY A 29 3.43 8.37 11.98
CA GLY A 29 4.51 7.48 11.59
C GLY A 29 5.33 6.96 12.78
N THR A 30 6.39 6.19 12.49
CA THR A 30 7.32 5.66 13.50
C THR A 30 8.38 6.68 13.91
N ARG A 31 8.38 7.87 13.33
CA ARG A 31 9.43 8.85 13.52
C ARG A 31 9.32 9.61 14.84
N ASN A 32 8.16 9.54 15.52
CA ASN A 32 7.92 10.03 16.89
C ASN A 32 8.64 11.34 17.22
N ILE A 33 8.68 12.28 16.28
CA ILE A 33 9.07 13.65 16.58
C ILE A 33 7.80 14.27 17.19
N HIS A 34 7.70 14.18 18.52
CA HIS A 34 6.71 14.89 19.35
C HIS A 34 5.22 14.57 19.10
N ASP A 35 4.85 13.31 18.83
CA ASP A 35 3.45 12.91 18.57
C ASP A 35 2.73 13.74 17.50
N SER A 36 3.49 14.43 16.65
CA SER A 36 2.97 15.32 15.63
C SER A 36 2.65 14.56 14.34
N PRO A 37 1.60 14.94 13.61
CA PRO A 37 1.31 14.35 12.30
C PRO A 37 2.52 14.40 11.36
N PHE A 38 2.74 13.33 10.61
CA PHE A 38 3.81 13.23 9.60
C PHE A 38 3.79 14.40 8.63
N MET A 39 2.61 14.81 8.18
CA MET A 39 2.44 15.92 7.24
C MET A 39 2.74 17.31 7.83
N SER A 40 2.96 17.43 9.15
CA SER A 40 3.43 18.69 9.74
C SER A 40 4.96 18.84 9.69
N ILE A 41 5.70 17.81 9.27
CA ILE A 41 7.15 17.87 9.11
C ILE A 41 7.46 18.66 7.82
N PRO A 42 8.24 19.75 7.87
CA PRO A 42 8.69 20.43 6.67
C PRO A 42 9.44 19.47 5.74
N GLY A 43 9.02 19.40 4.47
CA GLY A 43 9.58 18.45 3.50
C GLY A 43 8.95 17.04 3.53
N ALA A 44 7.85 16.84 4.29
CA ALA A 44 7.08 15.60 4.23
C ALA A 44 6.30 15.48 2.92
N LEU A 45 6.54 14.39 2.21
CA LEU A 45 5.90 14.05 0.95
C LEU A 45 5.08 12.77 1.12
N ALA A 46 3.81 12.82 0.76
CA ALA A 46 2.92 11.68 0.81
C ALA A 46 2.59 11.19 -0.60
N PHE A 47 2.59 9.87 -0.78
CA PHE A 47 2.26 9.24 -2.03
C PHE A 47 1.25 8.11 -1.85
N SER A 48 0.47 7.85 -2.90
CA SER A 48 -0.18 6.56 -3.12
C SER A 48 0.63 5.73 -4.07
N ILE A 49 0.71 4.42 -3.83
CA ILE A 49 1.20 3.47 -4.82
C ILE A 49 0.03 2.93 -5.65
N TYR A 50 0.18 2.88 -6.96
CA TYR A 50 -0.77 2.25 -7.88
C TYR A 50 -0.09 1.11 -8.62
N VAL A 51 -0.79 -0.03 -8.68
CA VAL A 51 -0.36 -1.24 -9.40
C VAL A 51 -1.61 -1.91 -9.97
N ASP A 52 -1.75 -1.93 -11.29
CA ASP A 52 -2.90 -2.55 -11.94
C ASP A 52 -2.57 -3.06 -13.35
N TRP A 53 -3.20 -4.17 -13.73
CA TRP A 53 -2.92 -4.89 -14.97
C TRP A 53 -3.82 -4.39 -16.09
N PHE A 54 -3.29 -3.54 -16.97
CA PHE A 54 -4.07 -3.03 -18.10
C PHE A 54 -3.64 -3.64 -19.43
N ASN A 55 -4.60 -3.76 -20.35
CA ASN A 55 -4.32 -4.16 -21.72
C ASN A 55 -3.97 -2.92 -22.54
N ALA A 56 -2.70 -2.79 -22.93
CA ALA A 56 -2.20 -1.62 -23.67
C ALA A 56 -2.81 -1.48 -25.07
N HIS A 57 -3.39 -2.54 -25.63
CA HIS A 57 -3.97 -2.57 -26.98
C HIS A 57 -5.52 -2.60 -26.97
N GLY A 58 -6.16 -2.36 -25.82
CA GLY A 58 -7.61 -2.34 -25.68
C GLY A 58 -8.25 -3.73 -25.59
N LYS A 59 -9.58 -3.81 -25.75
CA LYS A 59 -10.38 -5.02 -25.41
C LYS A 59 -10.10 -6.24 -26.30
N SER A 60 -9.43 -6.09 -27.44
CA SER A 60 -9.47 -7.09 -28.52
C SER A 60 -8.28 -8.05 -28.57
N THR A 61 -7.16 -7.76 -27.90
CA THR A 61 -5.96 -8.61 -28.01
C THR A 61 -5.25 -8.76 -26.66
N ARG A 62 -5.21 -9.95 -26.06
CA ARG A 62 -4.38 -10.25 -24.87
C ARG A 62 -2.87 -10.31 -25.19
N LEU A 63 -2.43 -9.68 -26.28
CA LEU A 63 -1.10 -9.85 -26.86
C LEU A 63 -0.03 -9.02 -26.14
N ALA A 64 -0.42 -7.91 -25.50
CA ALA A 64 0.49 -7.11 -24.68
C ALA A 64 -0.28 -6.39 -23.57
N SER A 65 -0.11 -6.91 -22.36
CA SER A 65 -0.51 -6.25 -21.13
C SER A 65 0.69 -5.59 -20.46
N ILE A 66 0.44 -4.58 -19.65
CA ILE A 66 1.48 -3.83 -18.95
C ILE A 66 1.02 -3.62 -17.51
N VAL A 67 1.94 -3.73 -16.55
CA VAL A 67 1.74 -3.18 -15.20
C VAL A 67 2.65 -2.00 -14.97
N PRO A 68 2.08 -0.80 -14.76
CA PRO A 68 2.83 0.30 -14.23
C PRO A 68 2.85 0.16 -12.70
N ILE A 69 4.00 0.45 -12.10
CA ILE A 69 4.12 0.74 -10.68
C ILE A 69 4.23 2.25 -10.61
N MET A 70 3.17 2.91 -10.17
CA MET A 70 3.10 4.38 -10.14
C MET A 70 3.07 4.89 -8.71
N LEU A 71 3.68 6.04 -8.48
CA LEU A 71 3.54 6.82 -7.26
C LEU A 71 2.78 8.11 -7.60
N ILE A 72 1.67 8.33 -6.92
CA ILE A 72 0.79 9.49 -7.10
C ILE A 72 1.03 10.45 -5.93
N PHE A 73 1.45 11.67 -6.22
CA PHE A 73 1.82 12.66 -5.20
C PHE A 73 0.58 13.27 -4.54
N LEU A 74 0.36 12.96 -3.26
CA LEU A 74 -0.86 13.32 -2.53
C LEU A 74 -0.86 14.75 -1.99
N ASN A 75 0.29 15.42 -1.94
CA ASN A 75 0.35 16.82 -1.49
C ASN A 75 -0.28 17.79 -2.51
N LEU A 76 -0.48 17.36 -3.76
CA LEU A 76 -1.17 18.17 -4.77
C LEU A 76 -2.69 18.20 -4.53
N PRO A 77 -3.39 19.24 -5.02
CA PRO A 77 -4.85 19.26 -5.05
C PRO A 77 -5.42 18.06 -5.82
N PRO A 78 -6.60 17.52 -5.45
CA PRO A 78 -7.19 16.34 -6.11
C PRO A 78 -7.27 16.43 -7.64
N SER A 79 -7.54 17.61 -8.19
CA SER A 79 -7.63 17.85 -9.65
C SER A 79 -6.30 17.70 -10.39
N GLU A 80 -5.17 17.74 -9.68
CA GLU A 80 -3.83 17.75 -10.25
C GLU A 80 -3.13 16.40 -10.17
N ARG A 81 -3.50 15.54 -9.21
CA ARG A 81 -2.74 14.32 -8.85
C ARG A 81 -2.58 13.30 -9.96
N LEU A 82 -3.60 13.16 -10.81
CA LEU A 82 -3.65 12.15 -11.87
C LEU A 82 -3.27 12.71 -13.24
N LYS A 83 -2.81 13.98 -13.31
CA LYS A 83 -2.27 14.52 -14.55
C LYS A 83 -0.95 13.78 -14.88
N PRO A 84 -0.70 13.42 -16.14
CA PRO A 84 0.49 12.66 -16.52
C PRO A 84 1.82 13.24 -16.00
N GLU A 85 1.94 14.57 -15.95
CA GLU A 85 3.11 15.29 -15.45
C GLU A 85 3.33 15.17 -13.93
N ASN A 86 2.31 14.75 -13.17
CA ASN A 86 2.34 14.67 -11.70
C ASN A 86 2.36 13.22 -11.18
N VAL A 87 2.42 12.23 -12.07
CA VAL A 87 2.50 10.81 -11.73
C VAL A 87 3.91 10.30 -11.98
N TYR A 88 4.53 9.71 -10.96
CA TYR A 88 5.86 9.13 -11.07
C TYR A 88 5.76 7.64 -11.41
N ILE A 89 6.38 7.21 -12.51
CA ILE A 89 6.44 5.79 -12.88
C ILE A 89 7.70 5.18 -12.27
N ALA A 90 7.55 4.41 -11.20
CA ALA A 90 8.65 3.72 -10.53
C ALA A 90 9.07 2.43 -11.27
N GLY A 91 8.20 1.87 -12.10
CA GLY A 91 8.54 0.69 -12.90
C GLY A 91 7.44 0.30 -13.88
N ILE A 92 7.82 -0.47 -14.89
CA ILE A 92 6.91 -1.04 -15.89
C ILE A 92 7.22 -2.53 -16.05
N ILE A 93 6.22 -3.38 -15.81
CA ILE A 93 6.31 -4.82 -15.99
C ILE A 93 5.69 -5.17 -17.35
N PRO A 94 6.46 -5.68 -18.32
CA PRO A 94 5.92 -6.13 -19.58
C PRO A 94 5.13 -7.43 -19.40
N GLY A 95 4.00 -7.53 -20.09
CA GLY A 95 3.19 -8.74 -20.18
C GLY A 95 3.77 -9.77 -21.16
N PRO A 96 2.95 -10.71 -21.66
CA PRO A 96 1.48 -10.69 -21.72
C PRO A 96 0.78 -11.30 -20.51
N LYS A 97 1.51 -11.99 -19.62
CA LYS A 97 0.95 -12.65 -18.44
C LYS A 97 1.12 -11.79 -17.20
N ASN A 98 0.13 -11.87 -16.33
CA ASN A 98 0.23 -11.40 -14.96
C ASN A 98 1.46 -12.03 -14.27
N PRO A 99 2.34 -11.25 -13.60
CA PRO A 99 3.44 -11.77 -12.84
C PRO A 99 2.89 -12.57 -11.67
N ALA A 100 3.61 -13.62 -11.32
CA ALA A 100 3.43 -14.27 -10.05
C ALA A 100 3.70 -13.26 -8.91
N ALA A 101 3.09 -13.46 -7.74
CA ALA A 101 3.30 -12.56 -6.59
C ALA A 101 4.80 -12.39 -6.26
N LEU A 102 5.58 -13.47 -6.30
CA LEU A 102 7.03 -13.42 -6.07
C LEU A 102 7.78 -12.57 -7.12
N GLN A 103 7.35 -12.61 -8.39
CA GLN A 103 7.97 -11.80 -9.44
C GLN A 103 7.71 -10.31 -9.23
N LEU A 104 6.48 -9.94 -8.84
CA LEU A 104 6.15 -8.57 -8.45
C LEU A 104 7.02 -8.11 -7.27
N ASN A 105 7.20 -8.97 -6.26
CA ASN A 105 8.02 -8.65 -5.10
C ASN A 105 9.47 -8.34 -5.49
N TYR A 106 10.09 -9.12 -6.38
CA TYR A 106 11.46 -8.85 -6.83
C TYR A 106 11.61 -7.48 -7.50
N LEU A 107 10.59 -7.04 -8.24
CA LEU A 107 10.58 -5.74 -8.91
C LEU A 107 10.33 -4.58 -7.93
N LEU A 108 9.63 -4.84 -6.82
CA LEU A 108 9.38 -3.85 -5.77
C LEU A 108 10.57 -3.66 -4.82
N ILE A 109 11.47 -4.65 -4.67
CA ILE A 109 12.64 -4.56 -3.76
C ILE A 109 13.42 -3.24 -3.90
N PRO A 110 13.86 -2.81 -5.09
CA PRO A 110 14.63 -1.56 -5.22
C PRO A 110 13.81 -0.35 -4.76
N LEU A 111 12.55 -0.24 -5.21
CA LEU A 111 11.65 0.83 -4.81
C LEU A 111 11.44 0.87 -3.29
N ILE A 112 11.17 -0.28 -2.67
CA ILE A 112 10.97 -0.38 -1.22
C ILE A 112 12.25 -0.01 -0.45
N LYS A 113 13.44 -0.31 -0.99
CA LYS A 113 14.70 0.09 -0.38
C LYS A 113 14.84 1.62 -0.36
N GLU A 114 14.62 2.27 -1.49
CA GLU A 114 14.66 3.74 -1.60
C GLU A 114 13.59 4.40 -0.71
N LEU A 115 12.36 3.87 -0.70
CA LEU A 115 11.28 4.37 0.15
C LEU A 115 11.61 4.22 1.65
N LYS A 116 12.32 3.16 2.06
CA LYS A 116 12.79 3.02 3.44
C LYS A 116 13.84 4.06 3.80
N GLU A 117 14.76 4.37 2.89
CA GLU A 117 15.76 5.43 3.08
C GLU A 117 15.07 6.80 3.18
N LEU A 118 14.14 7.10 2.27
CA LEU A 118 13.36 8.34 2.27
C LEU A 118 12.41 8.45 3.47
N TRP A 119 11.91 7.33 4.01
CA TRP A 119 11.17 7.32 5.28
C TRP A 119 12.05 7.75 6.46
N GLN A 120 13.32 7.32 6.47
CA GLN A 120 14.35 7.81 7.41
C GLN A 120 14.83 9.23 7.08
N GLY A 121 14.35 9.82 6.01
CA GLY A 121 14.59 11.21 5.64
C GLY A 121 15.93 11.39 4.95
N TYR A 122 15.98 12.37 4.05
CA TYR A 122 17.12 12.61 3.18
C TYR A 122 17.41 14.11 3.10
N HIS A 123 18.68 14.48 3.25
CA HIS A 123 19.14 15.85 3.07
C HIS A 123 19.64 16.02 1.64
N ILE A 124 18.90 16.80 0.86
CA ILE A 124 19.31 17.29 -0.45
C ILE A 124 20.37 18.37 -0.22
N SER A 125 21.54 18.17 -0.81
CA SER A 125 22.64 19.14 -0.79
C SER A 125 22.21 20.49 -1.37
N PRO A 126 22.86 21.59 -0.93
CA PRO A 126 22.66 22.90 -1.54
C PRO A 126 22.75 22.88 -3.07
N THR A 127 21.77 23.52 -3.71
CA THR A 127 21.74 23.73 -5.17
C THR A 127 21.80 25.23 -5.46
N SER A 128 22.02 25.61 -6.72
CA SER A 128 21.98 27.03 -7.12
C SER A 128 20.63 27.70 -6.83
N THR A 129 19.53 26.93 -6.88
CA THR A 129 18.18 27.39 -6.57
C THR A 129 17.77 27.19 -5.10
N GLY A 130 18.55 26.41 -4.34
CA GLY A 130 18.30 26.08 -2.94
C GLY A 130 19.61 26.06 -2.14
N PRO A 131 20.23 27.21 -1.87
CA PRO A 131 21.58 27.30 -1.30
C PRO A 131 21.69 26.78 0.15
N SER A 132 20.57 26.58 0.85
CA SER A 132 20.54 25.97 2.18
C SER A 132 20.34 24.44 2.15
N GLY A 133 20.22 23.84 0.96
CA GLY A 133 19.77 22.47 0.82
C GLY A 133 18.31 22.30 1.24
N SER A 134 17.84 21.06 1.36
CA SER A 134 16.48 20.77 1.82
C SER A 134 16.42 19.40 2.48
N PHE A 135 15.59 19.26 3.50
CA PHE A 135 15.25 17.96 4.06
C PHE A 135 13.96 17.45 3.42
N ILE A 136 13.93 16.17 3.07
CA ILE A 136 12.71 15.50 2.62
C ILE A 136 12.49 14.19 3.39
N CYS A 137 11.24 13.82 3.59
CA CYS A 137 10.87 12.47 3.99
C CYS A 137 9.62 12.01 3.24
N VAL A 138 9.52 10.71 2.96
CA VAL A 138 8.45 10.17 2.10
C VAL A 138 7.64 9.11 2.84
N ALA A 139 6.31 9.19 2.76
CA ALA A 139 5.39 8.16 3.22
C ALA A 139 4.51 7.64 2.06
N ILE A 140 4.36 6.32 1.97
CA ILE A 140 3.28 5.72 1.17
C ILE A 140 2.07 5.55 2.08
N LEU A 141 1.03 6.35 1.85
CA LEU A 141 -0.17 6.34 2.69
C LEU A 141 -1.18 5.30 2.22
N THR A 142 -1.39 5.17 0.92
CA THR A 142 -2.39 4.26 0.36
C THR A 142 -1.88 3.47 -0.82
N ALA A 143 -2.51 2.31 -1.03
CA ALA A 143 -2.40 1.55 -2.28
C ALA A 143 -3.71 1.69 -3.05
N ILE A 144 -3.65 2.17 -4.29
CA ILE A 144 -4.77 2.24 -5.23
C ILE A 144 -4.61 1.06 -6.17
N VAL A 145 -5.26 -0.04 -5.83
CA VAL A 145 -5.08 -1.34 -6.48
C VAL A 145 -6.41 -2.08 -6.48
N ASP A 146 -6.63 -2.94 -7.48
CA ASP A 146 -7.72 -3.90 -7.42
C ASP A 146 -7.43 -5.00 -6.37
N VAL A 147 -8.40 -5.86 -6.07
CA VAL A 147 -8.23 -6.89 -5.04
C VAL A 147 -7.11 -7.87 -5.40
N VAL A 148 -6.96 -8.21 -6.68
CA VAL A 148 -5.95 -9.19 -7.12
C VAL A 148 -4.54 -8.64 -6.98
N ALA A 149 -4.30 -7.40 -7.40
CA ALA A 149 -3.03 -6.70 -7.23
C ALA A 149 -2.74 -6.42 -5.76
N MET A 150 -3.76 -6.06 -4.96
CA MET A 150 -3.63 -5.89 -3.51
C MET A 150 -3.08 -7.15 -2.84
N CYS A 151 -3.68 -8.32 -3.11
CA CYS A 151 -3.24 -9.59 -2.53
C CYS A 151 -1.76 -9.87 -2.88
N LYS A 152 -1.37 -9.67 -4.14
CA LYS A 152 0.04 -9.84 -4.57
C LYS A 152 0.99 -8.86 -3.91
N LEU A 153 0.59 -7.58 -3.80
CA LEU A 153 1.40 -6.50 -3.22
C LEU A 153 1.63 -6.70 -1.72
N THR A 154 0.63 -7.25 -1.02
CA THR A 154 0.60 -7.34 0.44
C THR A 154 0.92 -8.74 0.97
N GLY A 155 1.00 -9.75 0.09
CA GLY A 155 1.27 -11.13 0.45
C GLY A 155 0.04 -11.93 0.90
N PHE A 156 -1.18 -11.43 0.70
CA PHE A 156 -2.38 -12.22 0.95
C PHE A 156 -2.65 -13.23 -0.18
N ILE A 157 -3.36 -14.30 0.18
CA ILE A 157 -3.94 -15.23 -0.79
C ILE A 157 -5.00 -14.52 -1.66
N SER A 158 -5.23 -15.06 -2.86
CA SER A 158 -6.28 -14.56 -3.76
C SER A 158 -7.67 -14.58 -3.12
N HIS A 159 -8.56 -13.70 -3.59
CA HIS A 159 -9.99 -13.67 -3.26
C HIS A 159 -10.72 -15.02 -3.44
N SER A 160 -10.15 -15.96 -4.21
CA SER A 160 -10.68 -17.30 -4.40
C SER A 160 -10.27 -18.31 -3.32
N GLY A 161 -9.39 -17.92 -2.39
CA GLY A 161 -8.84 -18.78 -1.33
C GLY A 161 -9.80 -19.03 -0.15
N SER A 162 -9.34 -19.83 0.81
CA SER A 162 -10.02 -20.08 2.09
C SER A 162 -10.12 -18.82 2.96
N HIS A 163 -9.09 -17.98 2.93
CA HIS A 163 -9.01 -16.68 3.60
C HIS A 163 -9.11 -15.57 2.56
N PHE A 164 -10.32 -15.31 2.08
CA PHE A 164 -10.56 -14.44 0.92
C PHE A 164 -10.52 -12.93 1.25
N CYS A 165 -10.53 -12.56 2.54
CA CYS A 165 -10.61 -11.18 2.97
C CYS A 165 -9.27 -10.68 3.53
N ASN A 166 -8.81 -9.53 3.02
CA ASN A 166 -7.56 -8.91 3.46
C ASN A 166 -7.71 -8.09 4.76
N PHE A 167 -8.94 -7.95 5.26
CA PHE A 167 -9.26 -7.24 6.50
C PHE A 167 -9.55 -8.18 7.66
N CYS A 168 -10.26 -9.28 7.40
CA CYS A 168 -10.69 -10.22 8.44
C CYS A 168 -10.10 -11.61 8.25
N THR A 169 -10.01 -12.35 9.35
CA THR A 169 -9.49 -13.73 9.38
C THR A 169 -10.59 -14.77 9.18
N ILE A 170 -11.74 -14.39 8.62
CA ILE A 170 -12.87 -15.31 8.45
C ILE A 170 -12.51 -16.38 7.40
N HIS A 171 -12.83 -17.62 7.72
CA HIS A 171 -12.68 -18.71 6.77
C HIS A 171 -13.89 -18.75 5.84
N LYS A 172 -13.69 -19.11 4.57
CA LYS A 172 -14.76 -19.19 3.55
C LYS A 172 -15.92 -20.10 3.96
N ALA A 173 -15.66 -21.16 4.73
CA ALA A 173 -16.69 -22.05 5.27
C ALA A 173 -17.63 -21.35 6.27
N GLN A 174 -17.21 -20.22 6.83
CA GLN A 174 -17.91 -19.43 7.82
C GLN A 174 -18.39 -18.10 7.24
N ILE A 175 -18.50 -17.97 5.91
CA ILE A 175 -18.83 -16.69 5.26
C ILE A 175 -20.15 -16.06 5.72
N GLU A 176 -21.06 -16.87 6.27
CA GLU A 176 -22.35 -16.44 6.81
C GLU A 176 -22.25 -15.89 8.25
N GLU A 177 -21.12 -16.07 8.94
CA GLU A 177 -20.87 -15.55 10.29
C GLU A 177 -20.54 -14.05 10.27
N ILE A 178 -21.55 -13.24 9.97
CA ILE A 178 -21.45 -11.78 9.85
C ILE A 178 -21.96 -11.11 11.13
N GLY A 179 -21.17 -10.20 11.71
CA GLY A 179 -21.62 -9.35 12.81
C GLY A 179 -20.47 -8.84 13.71
N PRO A 180 -20.70 -7.77 14.50
CA PRO A 180 -19.67 -7.17 15.35
C PRO A 180 -19.15 -8.10 16.45
N GLN A 181 -19.89 -9.16 16.81
CA GLN A 181 -19.47 -10.20 17.74
C GLN A 181 -18.30 -11.04 17.20
N PHE A 182 -18.12 -11.06 15.89
CA PHE A 182 -17.13 -11.83 15.17
C PHE A 182 -15.90 -10.93 14.90
N HIS A 183 -15.09 -10.72 15.94
CA HIS A 183 -13.87 -9.91 15.87
C HIS A 183 -12.74 -10.67 15.16
N TYR A 184 -12.85 -10.77 13.84
CA TYR A 184 -11.84 -11.35 12.98
C TYR A 184 -11.13 -10.20 12.26
N THR A 185 -9.98 -9.76 12.75
CA THR A 185 -9.20 -8.72 12.07
C THR A 185 -7.76 -9.15 11.93
N HIS A 186 -7.22 -9.06 10.72
CA HIS A 186 -5.78 -9.20 10.52
C HIS A 186 -5.07 -8.10 11.32
N SER A 187 -4.05 -8.49 12.08
CA SER A 187 -3.15 -7.55 12.73
C SER A 187 -1.84 -7.49 11.95
N TYR A 188 -1.26 -6.29 11.86
CA TYR A 188 0.05 -6.12 11.23
C TYR A 188 1.13 -7.05 11.82
N LEU A 189 1.10 -7.25 13.15
CA LEU A 189 2.05 -8.12 13.84
C LEU A 189 1.87 -9.60 13.44
N ASN A 190 0.63 -10.08 13.42
CA ASN A 190 0.34 -11.45 13.00
C ASN A 190 0.74 -11.65 11.54
N HIS A 191 0.31 -10.75 10.65
CA HIS A 191 0.66 -10.75 9.23
C HIS A 191 2.18 -10.84 9.02
N LYS A 192 2.93 -9.94 9.68
CA LYS A 192 4.40 -9.90 9.61
C LYS A 192 5.04 -11.19 10.13
N SER A 193 4.52 -11.75 11.22
CA SER A 193 5.03 -13.00 11.78
C SER A 193 4.76 -14.19 10.85
N THR A 194 3.61 -14.23 10.19
CA THR A 194 3.27 -15.29 9.23
C THR A 194 4.15 -15.20 7.98
N ILE A 195 4.37 -14.00 7.44
CA ILE A 195 5.32 -13.79 6.34
C ILE A 195 6.73 -14.25 6.75
N ALA A 196 7.18 -13.94 7.97
CA ALA A 196 8.48 -14.39 8.45
C ALA A 196 8.57 -15.92 8.51
N LYS A 197 7.53 -16.61 9.00
CA LYS A 197 7.44 -18.08 8.95
C LYS A 197 7.50 -18.58 7.52
N TRP A 198 6.75 -17.96 6.61
CA TRP A 198 6.71 -18.32 5.19
C TRP A 198 8.07 -18.18 4.51
N LEU A 199 8.80 -17.10 4.79
CA LEU A 199 10.13 -16.85 4.23
C LEU A 199 11.15 -17.93 4.63
N LEU A 200 11.09 -18.38 5.89
CA LEU A 200 11.95 -19.42 6.45
C LEU A 200 11.53 -20.85 6.09
N ALA A 201 10.31 -21.04 5.59
CA ALA A 201 9.74 -22.34 5.28
C ALA A 201 10.22 -22.91 3.94
N SER A 202 10.23 -24.24 3.84
CA SER A 202 10.46 -24.95 2.58
C SER A 202 9.33 -24.70 1.57
N PRO A 203 9.54 -24.92 0.26
CA PRO A 203 8.49 -24.77 -0.75
C PRO A 203 7.19 -25.54 -0.44
N GLN A 204 7.29 -26.74 0.14
CA GLN A 204 6.12 -27.53 0.53
C GLN A 204 5.39 -26.93 1.74
N GLN A 205 6.12 -26.42 2.72
CA GLN A 205 5.57 -25.79 3.93
C GLN A 205 4.89 -24.45 3.61
N ARG A 206 5.42 -23.68 2.66
CA ARG A 206 4.86 -22.40 2.21
C ARG A 206 3.40 -22.52 1.76
N GLN A 207 3.06 -23.58 1.04
CA GLN A 207 1.68 -23.81 0.60
C GLN A 207 0.74 -24.14 1.77
N ALA A 208 1.23 -24.87 2.76
CA ALA A 208 0.47 -25.15 3.98
C ALA A 208 0.20 -23.87 4.78
N ILE A 209 1.22 -23.02 4.95
CA ILE A 209 1.10 -21.71 5.63
C ILE A 209 0.06 -20.82 4.92
N PHE A 210 0.13 -20.71 3.59
CA PHE A 210 -0.87 -19.95 2.82
C PHE A 210 -2.29 -20.49 3.01
N SER A 211 -2.46 -21.80 3.10
CA SER A 211 -3.77 -22.43 3.26
C SER A 211 -4.35 -22.19 4.66
N GLU A 212 -3.49 -22.25 5.68
CA GLU A 212 -3.85 -22.11 7.10
C GLU A 212 -4.09 -20.65 7.50
N TYR A 213 -3.28 -19.70 7.01
CA TYR A 213 -3.30 -18.31 7.47
C TYR A 213 -3.73 -17.30 6.41
N GLY A 214 -3.75 -17.67 5.12
CA GLY A 214 -4.05 -16.76 4.02
C GLY A 214 -2.93 -15.77 3.69
N VAL A 215 -1.71 -15.99 4.19
CA VAL A 215 -0.54 -15.09 4.14
C VAL A 215 0.74 -15.89 3.89
#